data_AF-A0A2S9FCS1-F1
#
_entry.id   AF-A0A2S9FCS1-F1
#
_cell.length_a   1.000
_cell.length_b   1.000
_cell.length_c   1.000
_cell.angle_alpha   90.00
_cell.angle_beta   90.00
_cell.angle_gamma   90.00
#
_symmetry.space_group_name_H-M   'P 1'
#
loop_
_entity.id
_entity.type
_entity.pdbx_description
1 polymer ?
#
loop_
_entity_poly.entity_id
_entity_poly.type
_entity_poly.pdbx_seq_one_letter_code
_entity_poly.pdbx_strand_id
1 'polypeptide(L)'
;RGAVVLYVTMAGVVWNLFLTEHSMGYTPANLLLHVVVPVLALADWMLVGRGLTAVAWWQPVAWLAYPAAYLSLALLVLNHAGRRAPYYFLDPGSVGAASVALNVGALAACVLALGYALLAVNRGAATVRADSR
;
A
#
# COMPACT_ATOMS: atom_id res chain seq x y z
N ARG A 1 1.67 -1.64 -14.32
CA ARG A 1 0.66 -2.52 -13.65
C ARG A 1 1.06 -2.85 -12.20
N GLY A 2 2.31 -3.25 -11.92
CA GLY A 2 2.74 -3.60 -10.55
C GLY A 2 2.52 -2.52 -9.48
N ALA A 3 2.81 -1.25 -9.78
CA ALA A 3 2.57 -0.14 -8.84
C ALA A 3 1.08 0.02 -8.47
N VAL A 4 0.17 -0.15 -9.43
CA VAL A 4 -1.28 -0.02 -9.21
C VAL A 4 -1.78 -1.14 -8.30
N VAL A 5 -1.34 -2.38 -8.55
CA VAL A 5 -1.68 -3.53 -7.69
C VAL A 5 -1.17 -3.29 -6.27
N LEU A 6 0.07 -2.82 -6.13
CA LEU A 6 0.64 -2.49 -4.83
C LEU A 6 -0.20 -1.42 -4.10
N TYR A 7 -0.59 -0.34 -4.77
CA TYR A 7 -1.39 0.71 -4.12
C TYR A 7 -2.79 0.23 -3.74
N VAL A 8 -3.44 -0.56 -4.60
CA VAL A 8 -4.78 -1.11 -4.30
C VAL A 8 -4.71 -2.13 -3.15
N THR A 9 -3.69 -3.00 -3.13
CA THR A 9 -3.48 -3.92 -2.01
C THR A 9 -3.12 -3.19 -0.73
N MET A 10 -2.28 -2.15 -0.80
CA MET A 10 -1.94 -1.32 0.35
C MET A 10 -3.18 -0.62 0.90
N ALA A 11 -4.07 -0.10 0.05
CA ALA A 11 -5.33 0.50 0.48
C ALA A 11 -6.21 -0.50 1.24
N GLY A 12 -6.31 -1.75 0.76
CA GLY A 12 -7.02 -2.82 1.46
C GLY A 12 -6.40 -3.18 2.80
N VAL A 13 -5.07 -3.27 2.88
CA VAL A 13 -4.33 -3.57 4.13
C VAL A 13 -4.49 -2.45 5.15
N VAL A 14 -4.26 -1.19 4.74
CA VAL A 14 -4.40 -0.03 5.61
C VAL A 14 -5.83 0.06 6.14
N TRP A 15 -6.82 -0.21 5.29
CA TRP A 15 -8.20 -0.18 5.73
C TRP A 15 -8.51 -1.27 6.75
N ASN A 16 -8.14 -2.53 6.47
CA ASN A 16 -8.41 -3.65 7.37
C ASN A 16 -7.70 -3.50 8.73
N LEU A 17 -6.50 -2.92 8.76
CA LEU A 17 -5.70 -2.79 9.98
C LEU A 17 -6.01 -1.53 10.81
N PHE A 18 -6.29 -0.40 10.15
CA PHE A 18 -6.39 0.89 10.85
C PHE A 18 -7.77 1.55 10.76
N LEU A 19 -8.60 1.21 9.76
CA LEU A 19 -9.83 1.95 9.50
C LEU A 19 -11.10 1.13 9.71
N THR A 20 -11.02 -0.19 9.87
CA THR A 20 -12.19 -1.08 10.06
C THR A 20 -13.13 -0.59 11.17
N GLU A 21 -12.57 -0.17 12.32
CA GLU A 21 -13.37 0.32 13.46
C GLU A 21 -13.77 1.79 13.34
N HIS A 22 -13.18 2.54 12.41
CA HIS A 22 -13.42 3.97 12.22
C HIS A 22 -14.27 4.28 10.96
N SER A 23 -14.56 3.28 10.12
CA SER A 23 -15.25 3.46 8.84
C SER A 23 -16.63 2.76 8.76
N MET A 24 -17.51 2.94 9.75
CA MET A 24 -18.83 2.29 9.78
C MET A 24 -18.83 0.74 9.67
N GLY A 25 -17.67 0.09 9.86
CA GLY A 25 -17.52 -1.37 9.78
C GLY A 25 -17.64 -1.96 8.37
N TYR A 26 -17.95 -3.26 8.29
CA TYR A 26 -18.07 -4.04 7.04
C TYR A 26 -19.39 -3.77 6.31
N THR A 27 -19.59 -2.55 5.82
CA THR A 27 -20.64 -2.26 4.85
C THR A 27 -20.34 -2.94 3.51
N PRO A 28 -21.35 -3.25 2.67
CA PRO A 28 -21.11 -3.82 1.34
C PRO A 28 -20.14 -2.99 0.48
N ALA A 29 -20.24 -1.66 0.56
CA ALA A 29 -19.33 -0.75 -0.12
C ALA A 29 -17.88 -0.89 0.37
N ASN A 30 -17.67 -0.95 1.67
CA ASN A 30 -16.33 -1.11 2.25
C ASN A 30 -15.72 -2.47 1.94
N LEU A 31 -16.51 -3.54 2.01
CA LEU A 31 -16.06 -4.89 1.68
C LEU A 31 -15.67 -4.99 0.20
N LEU A 32 -16.46 -4.39 -0.69
CA LEU A 32 -16.13 -4.32 -2.11
C LEU A 32 -14.82 -3.55 -2.35
N LEU A 33 -14.68 -2.36 -1.76
CA LEU A 33 -13.55 -1.47 -2.02
C LEU A 33 -12.24 -1.92 -1.36
N HIS A 34 -12.29 -2.50 -0.17
CA HIS A 34 -11.09 -2.76 0.64
C HIS A 34 -10.75 -4.25 0.78
N VAL A 35 -11.63 -5.15 0.30
CA VAL A 35 -11.37 -6.59 0.30
C VAL A 35 -11.49 -7.15 -1.11
N VAL A 36 -12.65 -7.02 -1.75
CA VAL A 36 -12.90 -7.67 -3.05
C VAL A 36 -12.03 -7.09 -4.16
N VAL A 37 -12.02 -5.76 -4.34
CA VAL A 37 -11.21 -5.10 -5.38
C VAL A 37 -9.70 -5.39 -5.19
N PRO A 38 -9.13 -5.29 -3.98
CA PRO A 38 -7.73 -5.68 -3.75
C PRO A 38 -7.41 -7.14 -4.05
N VAL A 39 -8.28 -8.07 -3.65
CA VAL A 39 -8.09 -9.50 -3.92
C VAL A 39 -8.17 -9.79 -5.41
N LEU A 40 -9.16 -9.22 -6.12
CA LEU A 40 -9.31 -9.39 -7.56
C LEU A 40 -8.15 -8.77 -8.33
N ALA A 41 -7.68 -7.59 -7.94
CA ALA A 41 -6.52 -6.94 -8.56
C ALA A 41 -5.24 -7.77 -8.38
N LEU A 42 -5.05 -8.36 -7.19
CA LEU A 42 -3.92 -9.25 -6.92
C LEU A 42 -4.04 -10.57 -7.71
N ALA A 43 -5.25 -11.14 -7.77
CA ALA A 43 -5.53 -12.36 -8.52
C ALA A 43 -5.34 -12.19 -10.02
N ASP A 44 -5.84 -11.10 -10.64
CA ASP A 44 -5.60 -10.78 -12.05
C ASP A 44 -4.10 -10.65 -12.33
N TRP A 45 -3.38 -9.95 -11.45
CA TRP A 45 -1.94 -9.80 -11.60
C TRP A 45 -1.19 -11.13 -11.47
N MET A 46 -1.59 -12.00 -10.54
CA MET A 46 -1.00 -13.33 -10.34
C MET A 46 -1.41 -14.35 -11.41
N LEU A 47 -2.60 -14.28 -11.98
CA LEU A 47 -3.09 -15.31 -12.91
C LEU A 47 -2.84 -14.94 -14.37
N VAL A 48 -2.96 -13.66 -14.71
CA VAL A 48 -2.91 -13.17 -16.10
C VAL A 48 -1.67 -12.33 -16.34
N GLY A 49 -1.25 -11.54 -15.35
CA GLY A 49 -0.18 -10.54 -15.49
C GLY A 49 1.25 -11.05 -15.27
N ARG A 50 1.43 -12.29 -14.80
CA ARG A 50 2.74 -12.82 -14.37
C ARG A 50 3.78 -12.82 -15.49
N GLY A 51 4.95 -12.25 -15.22
CA GLY A 51 6.11 -12.30 -16.11
C GLY A 51 5.99 -11.48 -17.40
N LEU A 52 4.96 -10.63 -17.54
CA LEU A 52 4.77 -9.79 -18.72
C LEU A 52 5.66 -8.54 -18.74
N THR A 53 6.13 -8.08 -17.57
CA THR A 53 6.97 -6.88 -17.45
C THR A 53 8.07 -7.09 -16.43
N ALA A 54 9.32 -6.82 -16.82
CA ALA A 54 10.46 -6.85 -15.91
C ALA A 54 10.35 -5.67 -14.93
N VAL A 55 10.00 -5.97 -13.68
CA VAL A 55 10.02 -5.00 -12.57
C VAL A 55 11.46 -4.87 -12.12
N ALA A 56 12.04 -3.68 -12.21
CA ALA A 56 13.40 -3.44 -11.75
C ALA A 56 13.45 -3.41 -10.22
N TRP A 57 14.59 -3.78 -9.64
CA TRP A 57 14.77 -3.88 -8.18
C TRP A 57 14.60 -2.54 -7.45
N TRP A 58 14.82 -1.42 -8.14
CA TRP A 58 14.65 -0.07 -7.60
C TRP A 58 13.19 0.43 -7.67
N GLN A 59 12.31 -0.22 -8.44
CA GLN A 59 10.92 0.24 -8.60
C GLN A 59 10.12 0.23 -7.29
N PRO A 60 10.21 -0.80 -6.42
CA PRO A 60 9.57 -0.77 -5.09
C PRO A 60 10.00 0.44 -4.25
N VAL A 61 11.26 0.84 -4.33
CA VAL A 61 11.79 2.02 -3.62
C VAL A 61 11.26 3.31 -4.26
N ALA A 62 11.22 3.40 -5.59
CA ALA A 62 10.63 4.54 -6.27
C ALA A 62 9.12 4.70 -5.98
N TRP A 63 8.40 3.59 -5.74
CA TRP A 63 6.99 3.63 -5.37
C TRP A 63 6.74 4.18 -3.97
N LEU A 64 7.74 4.22 -3.09
CA LEU A 64 7.63 4.96 -1.81
C LEU A 64 7.54 6.47 -2.01
N ALA A 65 7.99 7.01 -3.13
CA ALA A 65 7.96 8.45 -3.38
C ALA A 65 6.52 9.00 -3.32
N TYR A 66 5.53 8.23 -3.79
CA TYR A 66 4.13 8.63 -3.76
C TYR A 66 3.54 8.72 -2.34
N PRO A 67 3.57 7.67 -1.49
CA PRO A 67 3.10 7.77 -0.11
C PRO A 67 3.94 8.74 0.72
N ALA A 68 5.25 8.87 0.45
CA ALA A 68 6.08 9.88 1.11
C ALA A 68 5.65 11.30 0.75
N ALA A 69 5.40 11.60 -0.53
CA ALA A 69 4.92 12.90 -0.98
C ALA A 69 3.54 13.22 -0.40
N TYR A 70 2.63 12.24 -0.37
CA TYR A 70 1.31 12.40 0.24
C TYR A 70 1.42 12.66 1.75
N LEU A 71 2.28 11.93 2.46
CA LEU A 71 2.53 12.15 3.89
C LEU A 71 3.11 13.55 4.13
N SER A 72 4.11 13.98 3.35
CA SER A 72 4.68 15.32 3.47
C SER A 72 3.63 16.40 3.23
N LEU A 73 2.78 16.24 2.20
CA LEU A 73 1.67 17.15 1.94
C LEU A 73 0.68 17.15 3.10
N ALA A 74 0.30 15.98 3.62
CA ALA A 74 -0.63 15.85 4.73
C ALA A 74 -0.08 16.52 6.00
N LEU A 75 1.19 16.27 6.35
CA LEU A 75 1.81 16.89 7.52
C LEU A 75 1.97 18.40 7.34
N LEU A 76 2.32 18.88 6.16
CA LEU A 76 2.55 20.30 5.89
C LEU A 76 1.22 21.07 5.89
N VAL A 77 0.23 20.58 5.16
CA VAL A 77 -1.09 21.22 5.03
C VAL A 77 -1.87 21.13 6.33
N LEU A 78 -1.90 19.98 7.01
CA LEU A 78 -2.77 19.81 8.18
C LEU A 78 -2.18 20.40 9.46
N ASN A 79 -0.86 20.30 9.69
CA ASN A 79 -0.27 20.95 10.87
C ASN A 79 -0.23 22.49 10.76
N HIS A 80 -0.13 23.07 9.55
CA HIS A 80 -0.07 24.53 9.39
C HIS A 80 -1.43 25.18 9.14
N ALA A 81 -2.43 24.47 8.62
CA ALA A 81 -3.75 25.04 8.31
C ALA A 81 -4.78 24.91 9.45
N GLY A 82 -4.35 24.54 10.66
CA GLY A 82 -5.22 24.45 11.85
C GLY A 82 -6.29 23.35 11.79
N ARG A 83 -6.10 22.33 10.95
CA ARG A 83 -7.05 21.21 10.77
C ARG A 83 -6.44 19.91 11.32
N ARG A 84 -7.25 19.11 12.05
CA ARG A 84 -6.85 17.79 12.57
C ARG A 84 -6.33 16.90 11.44
N ALA A 85 -5.31 16.08 11.71
CA ALA A 85 -4.73 15.19 10.69
C ALA A 85 -5.81 14.30 10.04
N PRO A 86 -5.66 13.92 8.76
CA PRO A 86 -6.70 13.20 8.01
C PRO A 86 -7.02 11.83 8.62
N TYR A 87 -6.03 11.28 9.33
CA TYR A 87 -6.09 10.00 10.00
C TYR A 87 -5.57 10.14 11.43
N TYR A 88 -6.29 9.55 12.38
CA TYR A 88 -5.93 9.61 13.81
C TYR A 88 -4.52 9.06 14.09
N PHE A 89 -4.08 8.05 13.34
CA PHE A 89 -2.75 7.43 13.48
C PHE A 89 -1.60 8.30 12.94
N LEU A 90 -1.91 9.38 12.22
CA LEU A 90 -0.94 10.41 11.77
C LEU A 90 -1.05 11.71 12.56
N ASP A 91 -1.94 11.79 13.55
CA ASP A 91 -2.14 12.98 14.37
C ASP A 91 -1.26 12.92 15.63
N PRO A 92 -0.23 13.79 15.76
CA PRO A 92 0.55 13.88 16.99
C PRO A 92 -0.30 14.23 18.21
N GLY A 93 -1.41 14.96 18.02
CA GLY A 93 -2.34 15.33 19.08
C GLY A 93 -3.22 14.17 19.57
N SER A 94 -3.37 13.10 18.77
CA SER A 94 -4.18 11.94 19.13
C SER A 94 -3.33 10.78 19.66
N VAL A 95 -2.21 10.45 18.99
CA VAL A 95 -1.38 9.27 19.33
C VAL A 95 0.03 9.62 19.82
N GLY A 96 0.41 10.89 19.81
CA GLY A 96 1.76 11.35 20.15
C GLY A 96 2.75 11.26 18.98
N ALA A 97 3.70 12.19 18.92
CA ALA A 97 4.68 12.30 17.83
C ALA A 97 5.52 11.03 17.63
N ALA A 98 5.89 10.35 18.72
CA ALA A 98 6.65 9.09 18.66
C ALA A 98 5.84 7.96 17.98
N SER A 99 4.56 7.84 18.31
CA SER A 99 3.66 6.85 17.71
C SER A 99 3.41 7.16 16.23
N VAL A 100 3.30 8.43 15.84
CA VAL A 100 3.21 8.82 14.42
C VAL A 100 4.45 8.35 13.65
N ALA A 101 5.65 8.55 14.19
CA ALA A 101 6.88 8.09 13.55
C ALA A 101 6.91 6.57 13.39
N LEU A 102 6.48 5.81 14.41
CA LEU A 102 6.35 4.35 14.34
C LEU A 102 5.32 3.91 13.30
N ASN A 103 4.15 4.54 13.24
CA ASN A 103 3.10 4.23 12.27
C ASN A 103 3.57 4.50 10.83
N VAL A 104 4.22 5.63 10.59
CA VAL A 104 4.81 5.96 9.29
C VAL A 104 5.87 4.94 8.91
N GLY A 105 6.75 4.56 9.84
CA GLY A 105 7.78 3.55 9.63
C GLY A 105 7.17 2.19 9.28
N ALA A 106 6.14 1.76 10.00
CA ALA A 106 5.42 0.51 9.74
C ALA A 106 4.74 0.52 8.37
N LEU A 107 4.06 1.61 7.99
CA LEU A 107 3.45 1.77 6.67
C LEU A 107 4.48 1.72 5.55
N ALA A 108 5.63 2.39 5.71
CA ALA A 108 6.72 2.34 4.75
C ALA A 108 7.30 0.92 4.62
N ALA A 109 7.49 0.23 5.75
CA ALA A 109 7.95 -1.16 5.78
C ALA A 109 6.97 -2.10 5.08
N CYS A 110 5.66 -1.94 5.29
CA CYS A 110 4.62 -2.71 4.59
C CYS A 110 4.67 -2.47 3.07
N VAL A 111 4.78 -1.20 2.62
CA VAL A 111 4.92 -0.88 1.19
C VAL A 111 6.15 -1.56 0.58
N LEU A 112 7.29 -1.49 1.25
CA LEU A 112 8.51 -2.15 0.80
C LEU A 112 8.37 -3.67 0.77
N ALA A 113 7.88 -4.27 1.85
CA ALA A 113 7.68 -5.71 1.95
C ALA A 113 6.77 -6.22 0.82
N LEU A 114 5.66 -5.52 0.57
CA LEU A 114 4.73 -5.87 -0.49
C LEU A 114 5.37 -5.68 -1.88
N GLY A 115 6.08 -4.58 -2.09
CA GLY A 115 6.77 -4.29 -3.36
C GLY A 115 7.86 -5.31 -3.69
N TYR A 116 8.65 -5.73 -2.70
CA TYR A 116 9.65 -6.78 -2.85
C TYR A 116 9.03 -8.17 -2.98
N ALA A 117 7.92 -8.46 -2.31
CA ALA A 117 7.19 -9.72 -2.51
C ALA A 117 6.67 -9.83 -3.96
N LEU A 118 6.06 -8.78 -4.50
CA LEU A 118 5.63 -8.72 -5.90
C LEU A 118 6.83 -8.88 -6.85
N LEU A 119 7.97 -8.25 -6.55
CA LEU A 119 9.20 -8.42 -7.34
C LEU A 119 9.70 -9.87 -7.32
N ALA A 120 9.74 -10.52 -6.15
CA ALA A 120 10.19 -11.91 -6.00
C ALA A 120 9.29 -12.87 -6.80
N VAL A 121 7.97 -12.70 -6.70
CA VAL A 121 7.00 -13.49 -7.48
C VAL A 121 7.19 -13.30 -8.98
N ASN A 122 7.44 -12.06 -9.43
CA ASN A 122 7.66 -11.77 -10.84
C ASN A 122 8.96 -12.39 -11.38
N ARG A 123 10.05 -12.37 -10.58
CA ARG A 123 11.32 -13.01 -10.94
C ARG A 123 11.19 -14.54 -11.02
N GLY A 124 10.53 -15.16 -10.05
CA GLY A 124 10.28 -16.61 -10.06
C GLY A 124 9.40 -17.07 -11.24
N ALA A 125 8.42 -16.26 -11.64
CA ALA A 125 7.61 -16.55 -12.83
C ALA A 125 8.40 -16.43 -14.14
N ALA A 126 9.34 -15.48 -14.23
CA ALA A 126 10.19 -15.32 -15.40
C ALA A 126 11.19 -16.47 -15.58
N THR A 127 11.74 -17.01 -14.49
CA THR A 127 12.65 -18.17 -14.55
C THR A 127 11.93 -19.44 -15.00
N VAL A 128 10.75 -19.74 -14.47
CA VAL A 128 9.96 -20.92 -14.89
C VAL A 128 9.59 -20.88 -16.38
N ARG A 129 9.35 -19.68 -16.92
CA ARG A 129 9.03 -19.49 -18.34
C ARG A 129 10.25 -19.64 -19.26
N ALA A 130 11.45 -19.42 -18.74
CA ALA A 130 12.70 -19.65 -19.46
C ALA A 130 13.02 -21.16 -19.55
N ASP A 131 12.76 -21.92 -18.48
CA ASP A 131 12.99 -23.38 -18.44
C ASP A 131 12.00 -24.19 -19.30
N SER A 132 10.89 -23.58 -19.73
CA SER A 132 9.83 -24.22 -20.53
C SER A 132 9.90 -23.91 -22.03
N ARG A 133 10.98 -23.26 -22.50
CA ARG A 133 11.26 -22.99 -23.93
C ARG A 133 12.49 -23.74 -24.39
#